data_AF-A0A7W1Z9Y4-F1
#
_entry.id   AF-A0A7W1Z9Y4-F1
#
_cell.length_a   1.000
_cell.length_b   1.000
_cell.length_c   1.000
_cell.angle_alpha   90.00
_cell.angle_beta   90.00
_cell.angle_gamma   90.00
#
_symmetry.space_group_name_H-M   'P 1'
#
loop_
_entity.id
_entity.type
_entity.pdbx_description
1 polymer ?
#
loop_
_entity_poly.entity_id
_entity_poly.type
_entity_poly.pdbx_seq_one_letter_code
_entity_poly.pdbx_strand_id
1 'polypeptide(L)'
;MDDRSRVAELLGREPQGPFAVVVRHDDGDPVVIANAPMLDDGTPMPTRFWLVGAREVAEVSRLESEGGVRRAEAEVDAAELADAHRRYAEHRDELLPPGSDGPRPSGGVGGTRTGVKCLHAHYAWHLAGGDDPVGRWVAEELAARTPPVASTGQDAVPQHPTPAMMRIDVGAESSVVELDDGSRYEAAFGVRALAGDELEGSDPPAPEQLTNALGAVADRFEEVILQRPDIVNVTDVQLGGAEMRTVAHVEAGADDVEFPYALGRGDAEEVFRLLATETAADRTHNPGLAADQVDVVVASCCVVLAVMRRLSLEAVAIS
;
A
#
# COMPACT_ATOMS: atom_id res chain seq x y z
N MET A 1 14.90 15.80 -3.99
CA MET A 1 13.63 16.14 -3.33
C MET A 1 13.93 16.52 -1.90
N ASP A 2 13.25 17.50 -1.32
CA ASP A 2 13.44 17.80 0.11
C ASP A 2 12.63 16.82 0.98
N ASP A 3 13.05 16.65 2.24
CA ASP A 3 12.41 15.69 3.16
C ASP A 3 10.92 15.99 3.38
N ARG A 4 10.51 17.26 3.31
CA ARG A 4 9.13 17.65 3.55
C ARG A 4 8.23 17.18 2.42
N SER A 5 8.63 17.41 1.17
CA SER A 5 7.92 16.90 0.00
C SER A 5 7.85 15.38 0.00
N ARG A 6 8.98 14.70 0.27
CA ARG A 6 9.00 13.24 0.25
C ARG A 6 8.13 12.63 1.36
N VAL A 7 8.18 13.17 2.57
CA VAL A 7 7.32 12.72 3.67
C VAL A 7 5.86 13.04 3.39
N ALA A 8 5.53 14.15 2.72
CA ALA A 8 4.15 14.46 2.32
C ALA A 8 3.58 13.41 1.35
N GLU A 9 4.38 12.96 0.38
CA GLU A 9 4.02 11.85 -0.52
C GLU A 9 3.78 10.55 0.26
N LEU A 10 4.72 10.17 1.11
CA LEU A 10 4.64 8.95 1.92
C LEU A 10 3.44 8.94 2.88
N LEU A 11 3.08 10.10 3.44
CA LEU A 11 1.91 10.26 4.30
C LEU A 11 0.59 10.41 3.52
N GLY A 12 0.65 10.71 2.22
CA GLY A 12 -0.50 11.10 1.41
C GLY A 12 -1.14 12.44 1.83
N ARG A 13 -0.45 13.24 2.64
CA ARG A 13 -0.91 14.55 3.13
C ARG A 13 0.25 15.40 3.62
N GLU A 14 0.04 16.71 3.65
CA GLU A 14 1.02 17.66 4.22
C GLU A 14 1.27 17.41 5.71
N PRO A 15 2.54 17.35 6.15
CA PRO A 15 2.90 17.34 7.56
C PRO A 15 2.40 18.59 8.29
N GLN A 16 1.65 18.39 9.38
CA GLN A 16 0.97 19.44 10.13
C GLN A 16 1.84 20.09 11.23
N GLY A 17 3.11 19.73 11.29
CA GLY A 17 4.03 20.23 12.29
C GLY A 17 5.48 19.94 11.95
N PRO A 18 6.43 20.43 12.75
CA PRO A 18 7.84 20.16 12.57
C PRO A 18 8.16 18.70 12.84
N PHE A 19 9.07 18.13 12.06
CA PHE A 19 9.58 16.78 12.24
C PHE A 19 11.04 16.68 11.79
N ALA A 20 11.69 15.59 12.17
CA ALA A 20 12.98 15.19 11.63
C ALA A 20 12.90 13.75 11.11
N VAL A 21 13.54 13.45 9.97
CA VAL A 21 13.74 12.07 9.54
C VAL A 21 14.86 11.47 10.38
N VAL A 22 14.55 10.43 11.15
CA VAL A 22 15.48 9.82 12.12
C VAL A 22 15.95 8.42 11.70
N VAL A 23 15.26 7.78 10.77
CA VAL A 23 15.68 6.52 10.13
C VAL A 23 15.48 6.66 8.63
N ARG A 24 16.48 6.20 7.87
CA ARG A 24 16.48 6.17 6.41
C ARG A 24 16.93 4.80 5.92
N HIS A 25 16.51 4.48 4.70
CA HIS A 25 17.13 3.44 3.89
C HIS A 25 18.50 3.88 3.38
N ASP A 26 19.28 2.93 2.85
CA ASP A 26 20.61 3.18 2.29
C ASP A 26 20.58 4.12 1.07
N ASP A 27 19.45 4.14 0.34
CA ASP A 27 19.18 5.07 -0.77
C ASP A 27 18.78 6.48 -0.30
N GLY A 28 18.61 6.67 1.01
CA GLY A 28 18.24 7.92 1.64
C GLY A 28 16.74 8.14 1.84
N ASP A 29 15.87 7.20 1.43
CA ASP A 29 14.41 7.37 1.56
C ASP A 29 13.96 7.36 3.04
N PRO A 30 13.03 8.23 3.48
CA PRO A 30 12.59 8.28 4.86
C PRO A 30 11.84 7.01 5.30
N VAL A 31 12.23 6.46 6.45
CA VAL A 31 11.55 5.30 7.06
C VAL A 31 10.80 5.71 8.32
N VAL A 32 11.42 6.51 9.18
CA VAL A 32 10.82 6.99 10.43
C VAL A 32 11.01 8.50 10.55
N ILE A 33 9.93 9.21 10.88
CA ILE A 33 9.99 10.60 11.31
C ILE A 33 9.77 10.71 12.82
N ALA A 34 10.47 11.65 13.45
CA ALA A 34 10.24 12.08 14.82
C ALA A 34 9.57 13.46 14.81
N ASN A 35 8.30 13.50 15.17
CA ASN A 35 7.50 14.71 15.25
C ASN A 35 7.83 15.52 16.50
N ALA A 36 7.72 16.85 16.38
CA ALA A 36 7.65 17.74 17.52
C ALA A 36 6.44 17.40 18.41
N PRO A 37 6.48 17.69 19.71
CA PRO A 37 5.36 17.39 20.61
C PRO A 37 4.13 18.26 20.36
N MET A 38 4.23 19.30 19.53
CA MET A 38 3.15 20.21 19.17
C MET A 38 3.09 20.38 17.64
N LEU A 39 1.89 20.43 17.09
CA LEU A 39 1.61 20.81 15.71
C LEU A 39 1.79 22.32 15.50
N ASP A 40 1.78 22.77 14.24
CA ASP A 40 1.92 24.18 13.87
C ASP A 40 0.79 25.06 14.43
N ASP A 41 -0.40 24.49 14.66
CA ASP A 41 -1.57 25.17 15.25
C ASP A 41 -1.59 25.14 16.79
N GLY A 42 -0.58 24.54 17.42
CA GLY A 42 -0.50 24.37 18.87
C GLY A 42 -1.31 23.19 19.41
N THR A 43 -1.84 22.31 18.56
CA THR A 43 -2.45 21.04 18.98
C THR A 43 -1.37 20.07 19.48
N PRO A 44 -1.58 19.35 20.60
CA PRO A 44 -0.65 18.33 21.05
C PRO A 44 -0.51 17.15 20.09
N MET A 45 0.72 16.78 19.75
CA MET A 45 1.02 15.56 18.99
C MET A 45 1.20 14.38 19.95
N PRO A 46 0.26 13.42 20.00
CA PRO A 46 0.33 12.33 20.97
C PRO A 46 1.45 11.32 20.66
N THR A 47 1.80 11.17 19.37
CA THR A 47 2.75 10.17 18.88
C THR A 47 3.95 10.84 18.23
N ARG A 48 5.11 10.73 18.88
CA ARG A 48 6.40 11.23 18.39
C ARG A 48 6.89 10.51 17.13
N PHE A 49 7.04 9.18 17.16
CA PHE A 49 7.65 8.44 16.06
C PHE A 49 6.58 7.86 15.13
N TRP A 50 6.66 8.20 13.84
CA TRP A 50 5.76 7.66 12.81
C TRP A 50 6.57 6.87 11.79
N LEU A 51 6.06 5.68 11.45
CA LEU A 51 6.54 4.90 10.34
C LEU A 51 5.99 5.50 9.06
N VAL A 52 6.88 5.87 8.13
CA VAL A 52 6.53 6.48 6.84
C VAL A 52 7.09 5.72 5.65
N GLY A 53 8.08 4.84 5.86
CA GLY A 53 8.64 4.00 4.79
C GLY A 53 7.55 3.11 4.18
N ALA A 54 7.37 3.21 2.87
CA ALA A 54 6.24 2.57 2.18
C ALA A 54 6.21 1.05 2.39
N ARG A 55 7.39 0.39 2.32
CA ARG A 55 7.51 -1.05 2.56
C ARG A 55 7.18 -1.40 4.01
N GLU A 56 7.78 -0.71 4.96
CA GLU A 56 7.62 -0.98 6.39
C GLU A 56 6.16 -0.76 6.82
N VAL A 57 5.51 0.29 6.31
CA VAL A 57 4.08 0.53 6.54
C VAL A 57 3.23 -0.61 5.98
N ALA A 58 3.53 -1.11 4.78
CA ALA A 58 2.77 -2.21 4.18
C ALA A 58 2.94 -3.52 4.97
N GLU A 59 4.18 -3.87 5.35
CA GLU A 59 4.48 -5.08 6.12
C GLU A 59 3.83 -5.06 7.50
N VAL A 60 3.92 -3.94 8.21
CA VAL A 60 3.28 -3.79 9.52
C VAL A 60 1.76 -3.79 9.39
N SER A 61 1.19 -3.13 8.37
CA SER A 61 -0.26 -3.15 8.13
C SER A 61 -0.78 -4.57 7.86
N ARG A 62 -0.02 -5.39 7.11
CA ARG A 62 -0.35 -6.79 6.89
C ARG A 62 -0.26 -7.62 8.17
N LEU A 63 0.78 -7.41 8.99
CA LEU A 63 0.88 -8.06 10.30
C LEU A 63 -0.31 -7.68 11.20
N GLU A 64 -0.78 -6.43 11.16
CA GLU A 64 -1.97 -6.00 11.88
C GLU A 64 -3.25 -6.66 11.38
N SER A 65 -3.46 -6.75 10.05
CA SER A 65 -4.66 -7.35 9.47
C SER A 65 -4.79 -8.84 9.80
N GLU A 66 -3.67 -9.53 9.96
CA GLU A 66 -3.58 -10.91 10.44
C GLU A 66 -3.78 -11.05 11.97
N GLY A 67 -4.11 -9.96 12.66
CA GLY A 67 -4.37 -9.92 14.09
C GLY A 67 -3.13 -9.70 14.96
N GLY A 68 -2.04 -9.17 14.40
CA GLY A 68 -0.76 -8.95 15.08
C GLY A 68 -0.86 -8.11 16.35
N VAL A 69 -1.75 -7.11 16.41
CA VAL A 69 -1.98 -6.32 17.64
C VAL A 69 -2.40 -7.21 18.81
N ARG A 70 -3.38 -8.10 18.59
CA ARG A 70 -3.89 -9.01 19.63
C ARG A 70 -2.82 -10.02 20.05
N ARG A 71 -2.00 -10.46 19.11
CA ARG A 71 -0.90 -11.39 19.37
C ARG A 71 0.20 -10.73 20.20
N ALA A 72 0.63 -9.53 19.81
CA ALA A 72 1.59 -8.74 20.57
C ALA A 72 1.10 -8.50 22.01
N GLU A 73 -0.16 -8.13 22.21
CA GLU A 73 -0.72 -7.95 23.57
C GLU A 73 -0.76 -9.23 24.40
N ALA A 74 -0.86 -10.40 23.75
CA ALA A 74 -0.88 -11.69 24.43
C ALA A 74 0.53 -12.24 24.72
N GLU A 75 1.50 -11.94 23.85
CA GLU A 75 2.85 -12.51 23.88
C GLU A 75 3.86 -11.60 24.60
N VAL A 76 3.68 -10.28 24.54
CA VAL A 76 4.56 -9.30 25.21
C VAL A 76 4.19 -9.16 26.68
N ASP A 77 5.20 -9.09 27.55
CA ASP A 77 4.99 -8.87 28.98
C ASP A 77 4.32 -7.52 29.25
N ALA A 78 3.20 -7.55 29.96
CA ALA A 78 2.38 -6.36 30.21
C ALA A 78 3.09 -5.31 31.09
N ALA A 79 4.01 -5.72 31.98
CA ALA A 79 4.76 -4.79 32.81
C ALA A 79 5.88 -4.12 31.99
N GLU A 80 6.56 -4.85 31.11
CA GLU A 80 7.52 -4.30 30.15
C GLU A 80 6.85 -3.30 29.20
N LEU A 81 5.67 -3.63 28.67
CA LEU A 81 4.89 -2.71 27.82
C LEU A 81 4.48 -1.44 28.58
N ALA A 82 4.03 -1.56 29.83
CA ALA A 82 3.68 -0.40 30.65
C ALA A 82 4.89 0.49 30.96
N ASP A 83 6.07 -0.09 31.20
CA ASP A 83 7.32 0.66 31.36
C ASP A 83 7.72 1.38 30.05
N ALA A 84 7.60 0.70 28.91
CA ALA A 84 7.87 1.29 27.61
C ALA A 84 6.97 2.50 27.32
N HIS A 85 5.67 2.41 27.61
CA HIS A 85 4.76 3.56 27.47
C HIS A 85 5.15 4.74 28.38
N ARG A 86 5.60 4.47 29.61
CA ARG A 86 6.08 5.51 30.53
C ARG A 86 7.34 6.19 29.98
N ARG A 87 8.36 5.42 29.60
CA ARG A 87 9.61 5.95 29.02
C ARG A 87 9.35 6.76 27.75
N TYR A 88 8.45 6.29 26.90
CA TYR A 88 8.05 7.01 25.70
C TYR A 88 7.42 8.36 26.01
N ALA A 89 6.49 8.39 26.98
CA ALA A 89 5.81 9.60 27.40
C ALA A 89 6.79 10.61 28.01
N GLU A 90 7.68 10.15 28.90
CA GLU A 90 8.74 10.97 29.48
C GLU A 90 9.64 11.58 28.40
N HIS A 91 10.15 10.76 27.47
CA HIS A 91 11.00 11.23 26.37
C HIS A 91 10.31 12.26 25.47
N ARG A 92 9.01 12.10 25.20
CA ARG A 92 8.23 13.08 24.44
C ARG A 92 8.06 14.38 25.23
N ASP A 93 7.74 14.27 26.52
CA ASP A 93 7.42 15.40 27.36
C ASP A 93 8.66 16.27 27.68
N GLU A 94 9.86 15.69 27.66
CA GLU A 94 11.15 16.41 27.73
C GLU A 94 11.34 17.46 26.63
N LEU A 95 10.63 17.31 25.51
CA LEU A 95 10.73 18.20 24.35
C LEU A 95 9.71 19.33 24.37
N LEU A 96 8.83 19.35 25.37
CA LEU A 96 7.87 20.43 25.54
C LEU A 96 8.61 21.73 25.93
N PRO A 97 8.23 22.88 25.36
CA PRO A 97 8.79 24.16 25.76
C PRO A 97 8.62 24.41 27.28
N PRO A 98 9.64 24.92 27.99
CA PRO A 98 9.51 25.27 29.40
C PRO A 98 8.38 26.28 29.63
N GLY A 99 7.49 26.01 30.58
CA GLY A 99 6.41 26.94 30.96
C GLY A 99 5.17 26.90 30.07
N SER A 100 4.96 25.85 29.28
CA SER A 100 3.72 25.68 28.51
C SER A 100 2.52 25.33 29.42
N ASP A 101 1.60 26.27 29.60
CA ASP A 101 0.34 26.15 30.36
C ASP A 101 -0.85 25.62 29.52
N GLY A 102 -0.61 25.30 28.24
CA GLY A 102 -1.63 24.82 27.28
C GLY A 102 -1.89 23.31 27.31
N PRO A 103 -2.75 22.81 26.40
CA PRO A 103 -2.98 21.38 26.23
C PRO A 103 -1.66 20.63 26.02
N ARG A 104 -1.51 19.46 26.65
CA ARG A 104 -0.28 18.65 26.60
C ARG A 104 -0.55 17.31 25.93
N PRO A 105 0.45 16.73 25.23
CA PRO A 105 0.36 15.36 24.78
C PRO A 105 0.12 14.42 25.97
N SER A 106 -0.59 13.32 25.73
CA SER A 106 -0.85 12.32 26.77
C SER A 106 -0.83 10.91 26.19
N GLY A 107 -0.72 9.91 27.06
CA GLY A 107 -0.51 8.52 26.67
C GLY A 107 0.96 8.20 26.36
N GLY A 108 1.23 6.92 26.10
CA GLY A 108 2.54 6.42 25.69
C GLY A 108 2.65 6.28 24.17
N VAL A 109 3.35 5.26 23.71
CA VAL A 109 3.46 4.89 22.28
C VAL A 109 2.08 4.87 21.59
N GLY A 110 1.99 5.47 20.41
CA GLY A 110 0.73 5.56 19.65
C GLY A 110 -0.36 6.46 20.28
N GLY A 111 -0.06 7.16 21.38
CA GLY A 111 -1.02 7.99 22.10
C GLY A 111 -2.02 7.20 22.96
N THR A 112 -1.76 5.92 23.19
CA THR A 112 -2.65 5.08 24.01
C THR A 112 -2.36 5.25 25.51
N ARG A 113 -3.38 5.05 26.34
CA ARG A 113 -3.21 5.02 27.80
C ARG A 113 -2.69 3.66 28.28
N THR A 114 -3.07 2.58 27.60
CA THR A 114 -2.75 1.19 27.96
C THR A 114 -2.85 0.32 26.70
N GLY A 115 -2.12 -0.80 26.67
CA GLY A 115 -2.19 -1.78 25.57
C GLY A 115 -1.63 -1.24 24.26
N VAL A 116 -1.89 -1.95 23.18
CA VAL A 116 -1.35 -1.64 21.85
C VAL A 116 -2.46 -1.12 20.95
N LYS A 117 -2.37 0.15 20.54
CA LYS A 117 -3.34 0.73 19.58
C LYS A 117 -3.03 0.32 18.15
N CYS A 118 -1.76 0.38 17.76
CA CYS A 118 -1.24 -0.02 16.45
C CYS A 118 0.25 -0.39 16.59
N LEU A 119 0.73 -1.29 15.74
CA LEU A 119 2.11 -1.76 15.65
C LEU A 119 3.03 -0.72 15.01
N HIS A 120 2.53 0.15 14.13
CA HIS A 120 3.38 1.12 13.40
C HIS A 120 4.15 2.05 14.33
N ALA A 121 3.50 2.58 15.37
CA ALA A 121 4.12 3.51 16.31
C ALA A 121 5.21 2.82 17.16
N HIS A 122 4.95 1.56 17.54
CA HIS A 122 5.90 0.75 18.32
C HIS A 122 7.11 0.36 17.48
N TYR A 123 6.89 -0.09 16.24
CA TYR A 123 7.96 -0.44 15.33
C TYR A 123 8.79 0.78 14.91
N ALA A 124 8.16 1.92 14.65
CA ALA A 124 8.84 3.18 14.38
C ALA A 124 9.78 3.61 15.52
N TRP A 125 9.32 3.52 16.77
CA TRP A 125 10.16 3.85 17.91
C TRP A 125 11.33 2.87 18.08
N HIS A 126 11.08 1.58 17.89
CA HIS A 126 12.13 0.57 17.90
C HIS A 126 13.22 0.81 16.84
N LEU A 127 12.82 1.06 15.59
CA LEU A 127 13.76 1.40 14.51
C LEU A 127 14.57 2.67 14.80
N ALA A 128 13.97 3.65 15.49
CA ALA A 128 14.66 4.85 15.94
C ALA A 128 15.60 4.63 17.15
N GLY A 129 15.82 3.37 17.57
CA GLY A 129 16.69 2.99 18.68
C GLY A 129 15.99 2.99 20.05
N GLY A 130 14.66 3.09 20.07
CA GLY A 130 13.86 2.97 21.28
C GLY A 130 13.81 1.54 21.81
N ASP A 131 13.85 1.40 23.14
CA ASP A 131 13.64 0.11 23.79
C ASP A 131 12.14 -0.18 23.95
N ASP A 132 11.51 -0.56 22.85
CA ASP A 132 10.09 -0.92 22.75
C ASP A 132 9.93 -2.44 22.62
N PRO A 133 9.29 -3.13 23.58
CA PRO A 133 9.11 -4.58 23.53
C PRO A 133 8.17 -5.03 22.41
N VAL A 134 7.14 -4.25 22.08
CA VAL A 134 6.23 -4.54 20.96
C VAL A 134 6.94 -4.26 19.65
N GLY A 135 7.74 -3.19 19.57
CA GLY A 135 8.54 -2.91 18.39
C GLY A 135 9.59 -4.00 18.10
N ARG A 136 10.21 -4.56 19.16
CA ARG A 136 11.09 -5.73 19.06
C ARG A 136 10.34 -6.97 18.59
N TRP A 137 9.17 -7.24 19.16
CA TRP A 137 8.29 -8.34 18.73
C TRP A 137 7.88 -8.21 17.25
N VAL A 138 7.56 -6.99 16.78
CA VAL A 138 7.27 -6.74 15.35
C VAL A 138 8.50 -7.05 14.50
N ALA A 139 9.70 -6.62 14.92
CA ALA A 139 10.94 -6.92 14.20
C ALA A 139 11.17 -8.43 14.07
N GLU A 140 10.92 -9.20 15.13
CA GLU A 140 11.03 -10.65 15.15
C GLU A 140 10.00 -11.32 14.22
N GLU A 141 8.74 -10.88 14.26
CA GLU A 141 7.68 -11.38 13.37
C GLU A 141 7.98 -11.12 11.90
N LEU A 142 8.46 -9.92 11.57
CA LEU A 142 8.85 -9.57 10.20
C LEU A 142 10.08 -10.37 9.77
N ALA A 143 11.09 -10.50 10.65
CA ALA A 143 12.27 -11.32 10.37
C ALA A 143 11.93 -12.82 10.23
N ALA A 144 10.91 -13.34 10.90
CA ALA A 144 10.47 -14.73 10.75
C ALA A 144 9.72 -14.97 9.42
N ARG A 145 9.09 -13.93 8.87
CA ARG A 145 8.41 -13.95 7.56
C ARG A 145 9.40 -13.84 6.41
N THR A 146 10.56 -13.24 6.64
CA THR A 146 11.70 -13.28 5.73
C THR A 146 12.51 -14.55 6.03
N PRO A 147 12.49 -15.61 5.19
CA PRO A 147 13.31 -16.78 5.46
C PRO A 147 14.78 -16.37 5.65
N PRO A 148 15.51 -16.97 6.62
CA PRO A 148 16.87 -16.57 6.90
C PRO A 148 17.71 -16.76 5.63
N VAL A 149 18.23 -15.65 5.11
CA VAL A 149 19.30 -15.69 4.12
C VAL A 149 20.49 -16.32 4.83
N ALA A 150 20.77 -17.59 4.51
CA ALA A 150 21.94 -18.28 5.02
C ALA A 150 23.18 -17.42 4.70
N SER A 151 23.88 -17.02 5.76
CA SER A 151 25.18 -16.34 5.65
C SER A 151 26.23 -17.34 5.18
N THR A 152 26.29 -17.55 3.87
CA THR A 152 27.39 -18.25 3.21
C THR A 152 27.78 -17.48 1.98
N GLY A 153 28.83 -16.67 2.12
CA GLY A 153 29.52 -16.04 1.01
C GLY A 153 28.72 -14.91 0.34
N GLN A 154 29.44 -13.92 -0.14
CA GLN A 154 28.95 -13.05 -1.19
C GLN A 154 28.76 -13.89 -2.46
N ASP A 155 27.67 -14.61 -2.56
CA ASP A 155 27.16 -15.05 -3.85
C ASP A 155 25.95 -14.18 -4.15
N ALA A 156 26.11 -13.37 -5.20
CA ALA A 156 25.10 -12.45 -5.69
C ALA A 156 23.73 -13.13 -5.73
N VAL A 157 22.72 -12.51 -5.11
CA VAL A 157 21.34 -12.62 -5.64
C VAL A 157 21.51 -12.49 -7.15
N PRO A 158 21.05 -13.43 -7.99
CA PRO A 158 21.14 -13.24 -9.41
C PRO A 158 20.38 -11.95 -9.71
N GLN A 159 21.14 -10.86 -9.84
CA GLN A 159 20.67 -9.56 -10.29
C GLN A 159 20.27 -9.82 -11.73
N HIS A 160 19.04 -10.29 -11.90
CA HIS A 160 18.47 -10.15 -13.22
C HIS A 160 18.29 -8.65 -13.38
N PRO A 161 18.72 -8.10 -14.52
CA PRO A 161 18.39 -6.72 -14.82
C PRO A 161 16.87 -6.56 -14.66
N THR A 162 16.43 -5.43 -14.12
CA THR A 162 15.01 -5.08 -14.12
C THR A 162 14.49 -5.28 -15.54
N PRO A 163 13.43 -6.09 -15.72
CA PRO A 163 12.89 -6.34 -17.04
C PRO A 163 12.48 -5.02 -17.66
N ALA A 164 12.81 -4.80 -18.93
CA ALA A 164 12.47 -3.57 -19.62
C ALA A 164 10.96 -3.45 -19.87
N MET A 165 10.26 -4.59 -19.89
CA MET A 165 8.84 -4.72 -20.18
C MET A 165 8.22 -5.85 -19.35
N MET A 166 7.00 -5.64 -18.89
CA MET A 166 6.15 -6.68 -18.31
C MET A 166 4.80 -6.71 -19.01
N ARG A 167 4.35 -7.89 -19.42
CA ARG A 167 3.01 -8.12 -19.98
C ARG A 167 2.17 -8.92 -19.00
N ILE A 168 1.00 -8.41 -18.65
CA ILE A 168 0.01 -9.11 -17.84
C ILE A 168 -1.16 -9.48 -18.75
N ASP A 169 -1.30 -10.75 -19.05
CA ASP A 169 -2.46 -11.29 -19.75
C ASP A 169 -3.57 -11.55 -18.73
N VAL A 170 -4.54 -10.65 -18.67
CA VAL A 170 -5.62 -10.68 -17.68
C VAL A 170 -6.76 -11.54 -18.20
N GLY A 171 -6.96 -12.70 -17.58
CA GLY A 171 -8.05 -13.61 -17.91
C GLY A 171 -9.29 -13.41 -17.05
N ALA A 172 -10.30 -14.23 -17.34
CA ALA A 172 -11.56 -14.27 -16.59
C ALA A 172 -11.36 -14.74 -15.14
N GLU A 173 -10.59 -15.81 -14.93
CA GLU A 173 -10.43 -16.47 -13.62
C GLU A 173 -9.04 -16.24 -13.01
N SER A 174 -8.02 -16.14 -13.85
CA SER A 174 -6.63 -15.93 -13.47
C SER A 174 -5.89 -15.11 -14.52
N SER A 175 -4.72 -14.61 -14.15
CA SER A 175 -3.86 -13.80 -15.02
C SER A 175 -2.46 -14.39 -15.10
N VAL A 176 -1.75 -14.09 -16.19
CA VAL A 176 -0.36 -14.52 -16.38
C VAL A 176 0.52 -13.31 -16.59
N VAL A 177 1.59 -13.21 -15.80
CA VAL A 177 2.62 -12.19 -15.93
C VAL A 177 3.79 -12.78 -16.72
N GLU A 178 4.18 -12.12 -17.79
CA GLU A 178 5.32 -12.49 -18.63
C GLU A 178 6.31 -11.34 -18.72
N LEU A 179 7.59 -11.65 -18.54
CA LEU A 179 8.69 -10.68 -18.61
C LEU A 179 9.46 -10.83 -19.92
N ASP A 180 10.27 -9.82 -20.25
CA ASP A 180 11.07 -9.78 -21.47
C ASP A 180 12.15 -10.88 -21.53
N ASP A 181 12.60 -11.39 -20.38
CA ASP A 181 13.48 -12.56 -20.27
C ASP A 181 12.76 -13.91 -20.52
N GLY A 182 11.46 -13.87 -20.79
CA GLY A 182 10.60 -15.02 -21.07
C GLY A 182 10.10 -15.76 -19.85
N SER A 183 10.43 -15.31 -18.64
CA SER A 183 9.86 -15.86 -17.41
C SER A 183 8.36 -15.58 -17.30
N ARG A 184 7.63 -16.52 -16.69
CA ARG A 184 6.18 -16.48 -16.56
C ARG A 184 5.76 -16.81 -15.14
N TYR A 185 4.81 -16.04 -14.63
CA TYR A 185 4.24 -16.17 -13.29
C TYR A 185 2.73 -16.18 -13.36
N GLU A 186 2.10 -17.07 -12.61
CA GLU A 186 0.65 -17.07 -12.46
C GLU A 186 0.25 -16.08 -11.36
N ALA A 187 -0.74 -15.25 -11.65
CA ALA A 187 -1.39 -14.38 -10.67
C ALA A 187 -2.83 -14.85 -10.49
N ALA A 188 -3.19 -15.19 -9.26
CA ALA A 188 -4.49 -15.77 -8.93
C ALA A 188 -5.59 -14.70 -8.81
N PHE A 189 -5.70 -13.81 -9.80
CA PHE A 189 -6.82 -12.91 -9.98
C PHE A 189 -7.25 -12.89 -11.45
N GLY A 190 -8.55 -12.85 -11.68
CA GLY A 190 -9.15 -12.65 -12.99
C GLY A 190 -10.38 -11.78 -12.86
N VAL A 191 -10.81 -11.17 -13.96
CA VAL A 191 -11.85 -10.13 -13.91
C VAL A 191 -13.22 -10.68 -13.49
N ARG A 192 -13.61 -11.88 -13.98
CA ARG A 192 -14.89 -12.51 -13.62
C ARG A 192 -14.88 -13.04 -12.19
N ALA A 193 -13.77 -13.67 -11.78
CA ALA A 193 -13.58 -14.11 -10.41
C ALA A 193 -13.69 -12.91 -9.44
N LEU A 194 -13.01 -11.81 -9.75
CA LEU A 194 -13.07 -10.59 -8.92
C LEU A 194 -14.48 -9.99 -8.85
N ALA A 195 -15.20 -9.93 -9.99
CA ALA A 195 -16.56 -9.42 -10.03
C ALA A 195 -17.53 -10.27 -9.17
N GLY A 196 -17.40 -11.60 -9.23
CA GLY A 196 -18.21 -12.50 -8.42
C GLY A 196 -17.86 -12.49 -6.94
N ASP A 197 -16.57 -12.50 -6.61
CA ASP A 197 -16.11 -12.61 -5.22
C ASP A 197 -16.32 -11.32 -4.42
N GLU A 198 -16.04 -10.16 -5.04
CA GLU A 198 -15.95 -8.89 -4.30
C GLU A 198 -17.08 -7.90 -4.62
N LEU A 199 -17.66 -7.96 -5.83
CA LEU A 199 -18.61 -6.94 -6.31
C LEU A 199 -20.08 -7.41 -6.40
N GLU A 200 -20.38 -8.67 -6.06
CA GLU A 200 -21.75 -9.18 -6.11
C GLU A 200 -22.64 -8.58 -4.99
N GLY A 201 -23.94 -8.42 -5.27
CA GLY A 201 -24.96 -8.13 -4.25
C GLY A 201 -25.30 -6.66 -4.01
N SER A 202 -24.63 -5.71 -4.67
CA SER A 202 -24.99 -4.29 -4.68
C SER A 202 -24.81 -3.66 -6.06
N ASP A 203 -25.73 -2.79 -6.48
CA ASP A 203 -25.65 -2.06 -7.74
C ASP A 203 -26.16 -0.61 -7.58
N PRO A 204 -25.28 0.41 -7.63
CA PRO A 204 -23.82 0.32 -7.79
C PRO A 204 -23.12 -0.42 -6.63
N PRO A 205 -21.90 -0.97 -6.84
CA PRO A 205 -21.12 -1.58 -5.77
C PRO A 205 -20.89 -0.62 -4.58
N ALA A 206 -20.93 -1.16 -3.37
CA ALA A 206 -20.67 -0.36 -2.17
C ALA A 206 -19.18 0.07 -2.08
N PRO A 207 -18.84 1.20 -1.44
CA PRO A 207 -17.46 1.66 -1.28
C PRO A 207 -16.51 0.62 -0.66
N GLU A 208 -17.02 -0.18 0.28
CA GLU A 208 -16.27 -1.26 0.91
C GLU A 208 -15.94 -2.38 -0.09
N GLN A 209 -16.87 -2.72 -0.99
CA GLN A 209 -16.65 -3.73 -2.05
C GLN A 209 -15.59 -3.29 -3.03
N LEU A 210 -15.59 -2.02 -3.43
CA LEU A 210 -14.56 -1.44 -4.28
C LEU A 210 -13.18 -1.47 -3.61
N THR A 211 -13.13 -1.14 -2.32
CA THR A 211 -11.89 -1.20 -1.52
C THR A 211 -11.37 -2.63 -1.43
N ASN A 212 -12.24 -3.61 -1.18
CA ASN A 212 -11.88 -5.03 -1.12
C ASN A 212 -11.40 -5.53 -2.48
N ALA A 213 -12.08 -5.18 -3.58
CA ALA A 213 -11.68 -5.60 -4.92
C ALA A 213 -10.29 -5.09 -5.31
N LEU A 214 -9.99 -3.82 -5.03
CA LEU A 214 -8.65 -3.25 -5.23
C LEU A 214 -7.60 -3.96 -4.36
N GLY A 215 -7.93 -4.24 -3.10
CA GLY A 215 -7.06 -4.97 -2.18
C GLY A 215 -6.78 -6.40 -2.63
N ALA A 216 -7.80 -7.12 -3.08
CA ALA A 216 -7.68 -8.50 -3.54
C ALA A 216 -6.72 -8.64 -4.72
N VAL A 217 -6.80 -7.74 -5.72
CA VAL A 217 -5.85 -7.75 -6.83
C VAL A 217 -4.43 -7.44 -6.35
N ALA A 218 -4.27 -6.43 -5.49
CA ALA A 218 -2.96 -6.05 -4.96
C ALA A 218 -2.30 -7.20 -4.16
N ASP A 219 -3.07 -7.86 -3.30
CA ASP A 219 -2.61 -9.00 -2.49
C ASP A 219 -2.19 -10.18 -3.36
N ARG A 220 -2.95 -10.50 -4.40
CA ARG A 220 -2.62 -11.60 -5.34
C ARG A 220 -1.44 -11.27 -6.23
N PHE A 221 -1.28 -10.01 -6.63
CA PHE A 221 -0.11 -9.56 -7.38
C PHE A 221 1.16 -9.57 -6.52
N GLU A 222 1.04 -9.42 -5.19
CA GLU A 222 2.16 -9.53 -4.25
C GLU A 222 2.85 -10.89 -4.33
N GLU A 223 2.11 -11.97 -4.58
CA GLU A 223 2.66 -13.32 -4.74
C GLU A 223 3.62 -13.41 -5.94
N VAL A 224 3.39 -12.61 -6.99
CA VAL A 224 4.29 -12.51 -8.14
C VAL A 224 5.52 -11.67 -7.79
N ILE A 225 5.32 -10.54 -7.10
CA ILE A 225 6.42 -9.67 -6.64
C ILE A 225 7.37 -10.44 -5.71
N LEU A 226 6.84 -11.28 -4.82
CA LEU A 226 7.65 -12.11 -3.93
C LEU A 226 8.57 -13.08 -4.70
N GLN A 227 8.12 -13.58 -5.84
CA GLN A 227 8.91 -14.47 -6.70
C GLN A 227 9.88 -13.71 -7.61
N ARG A 228 9.57 -12.45 -7.95
CA ARG A 228 10.36 -11.60 -8.85
C ARG A 228 10.40 -10.14 -8.35
N PRO A 229 11.17 -9.83 -7.29
CA PRO A 229 11.07 -8.54 -6.60
C PRO A 229 11.39 -7.30 -7.43
N ASP A 230 12.22 -7.44 -8.46
CA ASP A 230 12.63 -6.38 -9.37
C ASP A 230 11.53 -5.90 -10.33
N ILE A 231 10.41 -6.62 -10.48
CA ILE A 231 9.29 -6.14 -11.31
C ILE A 231 8.65 -4.87 -10.77
N VAL A 232 8.84 -4.56 -9.47
CA VAL A 232 8.34 -3.31 -8.86
C VAL A 232 8.94 -2.06 -9.49
N ASN A 233 10.08 -2.19 -10.18
CA ASN A 233 10.77 -1.10 -10.85
C ASN A 233 10.50 -1.05 -12.36
N VAL A 234 9.62 -1.92 -12.88
CA VAL A 234 9.21 -1.88 -14.29
C VAL A 234 8.38 -0.65 -14.54
N THR A 235 8.75 0.10 -15.58
CA THR A 235 8.01 1.30 -16.00
C THR A 235 7.15 1.06 -17.23
N ASP A 236 7.42 0.00 -17.99
CA ASP A 236 6.69 -0.34 -19.21
C ASP A 236 5.85 -1.60 -18.97
N VAL A 237 4.55 -1.40 -18.80
CA VAL A 237 3.59 -2.47 -18.46
C VAL A 237 2.48 -2.52 -19.49
N GLN A 238 2.30 -3.71 -20.07
CA GLN A 238 1.21 -4.02 -20.98
C GLN A 238 0.14 -4.86 -20.29
N LEU A 239 -1.11 -4.41 -20.33
CA LEU A 239 -2.27 -5.16 -19.87
C LEU A 239 -3.03 -5.70 -21.10
N GLY A 240 -3.05 -7.03 -21.24
CA GLY A 240 -3.78 -7.74 -22.27
C GLY A 240 -5.06 -8.37 -21.72
N GLY A 241 -5.97 -8.72 -22.62
CA GLY A 241 -7.24 -9.37 -22.30
C GLY A 241 -8.44 -8.57 -22.83
N ALA A 242 -9.52 -9.26 -23.18
CA ALA A 242 -10.71 -8.62 -23.74
C ALA A 242 -11.29 -7.58 -22.77
N GLU A 243 -11.31 -7.91 -21.50
CA GLU A 243 -11.80 -7.07 -20.41
C GLU A 243 -10.95 -5.81 -20.19
N MET A 244 -9.63 -5.87 -20.47
CA MET A 244 -8.74 -4.69 -20.41
C MET A 244 -8.99 -3.75 -21.59
N ARG A 245 -9.20 -4.31 -22.79
CA ARG A 245 -9.55 -3.54 -24.00
C ARG A 245 -10.86 -2.79 -23.82
N THR A 246 -11.83 -3.36 -23.11
CA THR A 246 -13.08 -2.67 -22.75
C THR A 246 -12.80 -1.35 -22.02
N VAL A 247 -11.85 -1.31 -21.08
CA VAL A 247 -11.50 -0.07 -20.37
C VAL A 247 -10.97 0.99 -21.35
N ALA A 248 -10.13 0.61 -22.30
CA ALA A 248 -9.64 1.51 -23.34
C ALA A 248 -10.75 2.01 -24.28
N HIS A 249 -11.70 1.15 -24.65
CA HIS A 249 -12.86 1.54 -25.45
C HIS A 249 -13.76 2.54 -24.73
N VAL A 250 -14.00 2.33 -23.44
CA VAL A 250 -14.79 3.26 -22.61
C VAL A 250 -14.08 4.60 -22.48
N GLU A 251 -12.78 4.60 -22.18
CA GLU A 251 -11.99 5.84 -22.10
C GLU A 251 -12.02 6.61 -23.43
N ALA A 252 -11.78 5.93 -24.55
CA ALA A 252 -11.82 6.55 -25.87
C ALA A 252 -13.24 6.95 -26.30
N GLY A 253 -14.27 6.42 -25.64
CA GLY A 253 -15.67 6.53 -26.01
C GLY A 253 -15.99 5.96 -27.40
N ALA A 254 -15.23 4.95 -27.85
CA ALA A 254 -15.30 4.41 -29.20
C ALA A 254 -14.95 2.92 -29.29
N ASP A 255 -15.61 2.20 -30.21
CA ASP A 255 -15.34 0.79 -30.47
C ASP A 255 -14.10 0.55 -31.36
N ASP A 256 -13.67 1.57 -32.12
CA ASP A 256 -12.53 1.50 -33.03
C ASP A 256 -11.31 2.20 -32.41
N VAL A 257 -10.65 1.50 -31.49
CA VAL A 257 -9.44 1.96 -30.79
C VAL A 257 -8.23 1.25 -31.37
N GLU A 258 -7.18 2.01 -31.69
CA GLU A 258 -5.88 1.47 -32.09
C GLU A 258 -5.12 0.97 -30.86
N PHE A 259 -4.58 -0.25 -30.95
CA PHE A 259 -3.80 -0.87 -29.88
C PHE A 259 -2.32 -1.03 -30.31
N PRO A 260 -1.35 -0.87 -29.38
CA PRO A 260 -1.54 -0.66 -27.94
C PRO A 260 -2.05 0.75 -27.60
N TYR A 261 -3.02 0.83 -26.69
CA TYR A 261 -3.62 2.07 -26.24
C TYR A 261 -2.96 2.53 -24.94
N ALA A 262 -2.36 3.72 -24.92
CA ALA A 262 -1.75 4.27 -23.71
C ALA A 262 -2.84 4.86 -22.80
N LEU A 263 -3.10 4.21 -21.67
CA LEU A 263 -4.06 4.64 -20.67
C LEU A 263 -3.32 5.32 -19.51
N GLY A 264 -3.60 6.61 -19.30
CA GLY A 264 -3.07 7.38 -18.19
C GLY A 264 -3.76 7.06 -16.86
N ARG A 265 -3.07 7.27 -15.75
CA ARG A 265 -3.63 7.02 -14.41
C ARG A 265 -4.86 7.87 -14.11
N GLY A 266 -4.80 9.16 -14.45
CA GLY A 266 -5.92 10.08 -14.24
C GLY A 266 -7.17 9.66 -15.02
N ASP A 267 -6.98 9.23 -16.26
CA ASP A 267 -8.03 8.76 -17.16
C ASP A 267 -8.65 7.46 -16.62
N ALA A 268 -7.82 6.49 -16.21
CA ALA A 268 -8.29 5.26 -15.57
C ALA A 268 -9.09 5.53 -14.28
N GLU A 269 -8.64 6.49 -13.45
CA GLU A 269 -9.36 6.91 -12.24
C GLU A 269 -10.69 7.61 -12.56
N GLU A 270 -10.76 8.36 -13.66
CA GLU A 270 -11.99 9.00 -14.13
C GLU A 270 -13.02 7.98 -14.62
N VAL A 271 -12.60 7.05 -15.48
CA VAL A 271 -13.44 5.92 -15.95
C VAL A 271 -13.96 5.12 -14.76
N PHE A 272 -13.07 4.76 -13.83
CA PHE A 272 -13.47 4.05 -12.62
C PHE A 272 -14.49 4.83 -11.80
N ARG A 273 -14.26 6.12 -11.55
CA ARG A 273 -15.16 6.97 -10.75
C ARG A 273 -16.55 7.06 -11.37
N LEU A 274 -16.61 7.21 -12.70
CA LEU A 274 -17.87 7.25 -13.43
C LEU A 274 -18.60 5.91 -13.30
N LEU A 275 -17.96 4.83 -13.75
CA LEU A 275 -18.59 3.51 -13.81
C LEU A 275 -18.91 2.95 -12.42
N ALA A 276 -18.08 3.18 -11.40
CA ALA A 276 -18.31 2.63 -10.06
C ALA A 276 -19.53 3.23 -9.36
N THR A 277 -20.00 4.41 -9.79
CA THR A 277 -21.16 5.09 -9.18
C THR A 277 -22.47 4.90 -9.95
N GLU A 278 -22.40 4.33 -11.15
CA GLU A 278 -23.57 4.04 -12.00
C GLU A 278 -24.19 2.69 -11.69
N THR A 279 -25.50 2.53 -11.93
CA THR A 279 -26.11 1.20 -11.94
C THR A 279 -25.69 0.42 -13.19
N ALA A 280 -25.80 -0.91 -13.20
CA ALA A 280 -25.55 -1.72 -14.39
C ALA A 280 -26.45 -1.28 -15.56
N ALA A 281 -27.70 -0.88 -15.27
CA ALA A 281 -28.61 -0.35 -16.28
C ALA A 281 -28.10 0.97 -16.87
N ASP A 282 -27.61 1.89 -16.05
CA ASP A 282 -27.05 3.16 -16.51
C ASP A 282 -25.76 2.94 -17.31
N ARG A 283 -24.91 2.01 -16.86
CA ARG A 283 -23.63 1.68 -17.52
C ARG A 283 -23.80 1.32 -18.99
N THR A 284 -24.90 0.67 -19.38
CA THR A 284 -25.17 0.30 -20.79
C THR A 284 -25.19 1.48 -21.76
N HIS A 285 -25.30 2.70 -21.27
CA HIS A 285 -25.31 3.92 -22.09
C HIS A 285 -23.91 4.51 -22.30
N ASN A 286 -22.87 3.96 -21.67
CA ASN A 286 -21.50 4.44 -21.83
C ASN A 286 -20.96 4.09 -23.21
N PRO A 287 -20.45 5.08 -23.98
CA PRO A 287 -19.79 4.82 -25.25
C PRO A 287 -18.60 3.86 -25.06
N GLY A 288 -18.44 2.90 -25.98
CA GLY A 288 -17.36 1.91 -25.92
C GLY A 288 -17.56 0.77 -24.92
N LEU A 289 -18.65 0.76 -24.13
CA LEU A 289 -18.99 -0.35 -23.24
C LEU A 289 -19.94 -1.35 -23.93
N ALA A 290 -19.41 -2.51 -24.31
CA ALA A 290 -20.23 -3.60 -24.83
C ALA A 290 -21.17 -4.17 -23.77
N ALA A 291 -22.39 -4.55 -24.17
CA ALA A 291 -23.44 -4.99 -23.25
C ALA A 291 -23.06 -6.24 -22.42
N ASP A 292 -22.24 -7.14 -22.97
CA ASP A 292 -21.75 -8.35 -22.30
C ASP A 292 -20.60 -8.09 -21.31
N GLN A 293 -20.07 -6.85 -21.28
CA GLN A 293 -18.98 -6.42 -20.42
C GLN A 293 -19.45 -5.56 -19.25
N VAL A 294 -20.74 -5.16 -19.23
CA VAL A 294 -21.32 -4.26 -18.22
C VAL A 294 -21.13 -4.78 -16.79
N ASP A 295 -21.31 -6.08 -16.58
CA ASP A 295 -21.23 -6.69 -15.25
C ASP A 295 -19.80 -6.78 -14.71
N VAL A 296 -18.80 -6.66 -15.58
CA VAL A 296 -17.39 -6.90 -15.23
C VAL A 296 -16.50 -5.67 -15.38
N VAL A 297 -16.95 -4.62 -16.05
CA VAL A 297 -16.13 -3.43 -16.35
C VAL A 297 -15.58 -2.74 -15.09
N VAL A 298 -16.34 -2.75 -13.98
CA VAL A 298 -15.86 -2.19 -12.71
C VAL A 298 -14.70 -3.03 -12.16
N ALA A 299 -14.79 -4.36 -12.24
CA ALA A 299 -13.69 -5.25 -11.88
C ALA A 299 -12.46 -5.04 -12.79
N SER A 300 -12.67 -4.84 -14.10
CA SER A 300 -11.57 -4.48 -15.02
C SER A 300 -10.85 -3.22 -14.58
N CYS A 301 -11.60 -2.18 -14.21
CA CYS A 301 -11.02 -0.93 -13.71
C CYS A 301 -10.25 -1.15 -12.39
N CYS A 302 -10.77 -1.98 -11.48
CA CYS A 302 -10.06 -2.35 -10.25
C CYS A 302 -8.72 -3.03 -10.56
N VAL A 303 -8.66 -3.94 -11.54
CA VAL A 303 -7.40 -4.59 -11.94
C VAL A 303 -6.38 -3.56 -12.44
N VAL A 304 -6.79 -2.69 -13.37
CA VAL A 304 -5.93 -1.63 -13.92
C VAL A 304 -5.38 -0.76 -12.79
N LEU A 305 -6.25 -0.20 -11.94
CA LEU A 305 -5.86 0.71 -10.87
C LEU A 305 -5.01 0.02 -9.79
N ALA A 306 -5.31 -1.22 -9.44
CA ALA A 306 -4.52 -1.97 -8.47
C ALA A 306 -3.09 -2.23 -8.99
N VAL A 307 -2.93 -2.63 -10.25
CA VAL A 307 -1.61 -2.81 -10.87
C VAL A 307 -0.85 -1.48 -10.94
N MET A 308 -1.50 -0.42 -11.43
CA MET A 308 -0.88 0.92 -11.53
C MET A 308 -0.42 1.42 -10.17
N ARG A 309 -1.27 1.29 -9.15
CA ARG A 309 -0.94 1.70 -7.78
C ARG A 309 0.18 0.85 -7.19
N ARG A 310 0.16 -0.46 -7.41
CA ARG A 310 1.16 -1.36 -6.83
C ARG A 310 2.55 -1.12 -7.41
N LEU A 311 2.62 -0.80 -8.70
CA LEU A 311 3.86 -0.54 -9.42
C LEU A 311 4.21 0.96 -9.54
N SER A 312 3.41 1.84 -8.91
CA SER A 312 3.58 3.30 -8.98
C SER A 312 3.65 3.85 -10.42
N LEU A 313 2.81 3.31 -11.31
CA LEU A 313 2.78 3.67 -12.73
C LEU A 313 1.88 4.88 -12.98
N GLU A 314 2.37 5.81 -13.80
CA GLU A 314 1.56 6.94 -14.29
C GLU A 314 0.74 6.59 -15.54
N ALA A 315 1.11 5.52 -16.25
CA ALA A 315 0.39 5.01 -17.41
C ALA A 315 0.67 3.51 -17.62
N VAL A 316 -0.25 2.83 -18.32
CA VAL A 316 -0.09 1.47 -18.83
C VAL A 316 -0.47 1.41 -20.29
N ALA A 317 0.05 0.43 -21.03
CA ALA A 317 -0.39 0.14 -22.39
C ALA A 317 -1.43 -0.98 -22.35
N ILE A 318 -2.64 -0.73 -22.84
CA ILE A 318 -3.65 -1.77 -23.07
C ILE A 318 -3.37 -2.40 -24.43
N SER A 319 -3.41 -3.74 -24.53
CA SER A 319 -3.03 -4.49 -25.74
C SER A 319 -4.12 -5.40 -26.31
#